data_AF-A0A6B3G221-F1
#
_entry.id   AF-A0A6B3G221-F1
#
_cell.length_a   1.000
_cell.length_b   1.000
_cell.length_c   1.000
_cell.angle_alpha   90.00
_cell.angle_beta   90.00
_cell.angle_gamma   90.00
#
_symmetry.space_group_name_H-M   'P 1'
#
loop_
_entity.id
_entity.type
_entity.pdbx_description
1 polymer ?
#
loop_
_entity_poly.entity_id
_entity_poly.type
_entity_poly.pdbx_seq_one_letter_code
_entity_poly.pdbx_strand_id
1 'polypeptide(L)'
;GEREALCDRTDIPGLVVLRSLTKTWGLAGLRIGYVLAEPETVARLAEAQPLWPVSTPALAAAEACMEPRALVEAAEAADRITVDRAHLLAGLAEFSEVEVVEAARGPFVLVRLERAAEVRERLRLLGFAARRGDTFPG
;
A
#
# COMPACT_ATOMS: atom_id res chain seq x y z
N GLY A 1 2.58 -10.46 5.71
CA GLY A 1 2.89 -10.55 4.28
C GLY A 1 1.69 -10.19 3.41
N GLU A 2 1.90 -9.90 2.13
CA GLU A 2 0.83 -9.58 1.17
C GLU A 2 0.24 -10.88 0.58
N ARG A 3 -0.56 -11.59 1.38
CA ARG A 3 -1.08 -12.94 1.06
C ARG A 3 -1.98 -12.98 -0.18
N GLU A 4 -2.48 -11.84 -0.64
CA GLU A 4 -3.33 -11.72 -1.83
C GLU A 4 -2.55 -11.28 -3.07
N ALA A 5 -1.24 -11.04 -2.95
CA ALA A 5 -0.41 -10.74 -4.10
C ALA A 5 -0.27 -11.99 -4.97
N LEU A 6 -0.64 -11.89 -6.24
CA LEU A 6 -0.56 -12.98 -7.22
C LEU A 6 0.88 -13.23 -7.71
N CYS A 7 1.88 -12.93 -6.87
CA CYS A 7 3.30 -12.97 -7.25
C CYS A 7 3.79 -14.39 -7.57
N ASP A 8 3.15 -15.40 -7.01
CA ASP A 8 3.46 -16.83 -7.18
C ASP A 8 2.63 -17.51 -8.28
N ARG A 9 1.71 -16.77 -8.91
CA ARG A 9 0.83 -17.29 -9.96
C ARG A 9 1.50 -17.22 -11.32
N THR A 10 1.65 -18.38 -11.95
CA THR A 10 2.20 -18.54 -13.31
C THR A 10 1.19 -19.12 -14.29
N ASP A 11 -0.01 -19.45 -13.82
CA ASP A 11 -1.09 -20.10 -14.57
C ASP A 11 -2.12 -19.11 -15.14
N ILE A 12 -1.91 -17.80 -14.95
CA ILE A 12 -2.78 -16.73 -15.45
C ILE A 12 -2.08 -16.05 -16.63
N PRO A 13 -2.47 -16.34 -17.90
CA PRO A 13 -1.86 -15.72 -19.06
C PRO A 13 -2.00 -14.20 -19.04
N GLY A 14 -0.90 -13.49 -19.32
CA GLY A 14 -0.89 -12.02 -19.36
C GLY A 14 -0.97 -11.34 -18.00
N LEU A 15 -0.76 -12.05 -16.89
CA LEU A 15 -0.70 -11.46 -15.56
C LEU A 15 0.49 -10.50 -15.42
N VAL A 16 0.19 -9.29 -14.95
CA VAL A 16 1.18 -8.27 -14.59
C VAL A 16 0.93 -7.84 -13.15
N VAL A 17 1.91 -8.08 -12.27
CA VAL A 17 1.83 -7.72 -10.86
C VAL A 17 2.70 -6.50 -10.59
N LEU A 18 2.07 -5.41 -10.13
CA LEU A 18 2.77 -4.19 -9.73
C LEU A 18 3.12 -4.23 -8.24
N ARG A 19 4.36 -3.87 -7.92
CA ARG A 19 4.89 -3.89 -6.56
C ARG A 19 5.54 -2.55 -6.23
N SER A 20 5.42 -2.13 -4.98
CA SER A 20 6.09 -0.93 -4.48
C SER A 20 6.78 -1.24 -3.15
N LEU A 21 7.99 -0.73 -2.99
CA LEU A 21 8.74 -0.84 -1.73
C LEU A 21 8.45 0.33 -0.77
N THR A 22 7.49 1.20 -1.12
CA THR A 22 7.32 2.49 -0.44
C THR A 22 6.54 2.43 0.86
N LYS A 23 5.52 1.57 0.97
CA LYS A 23 4.60 1.57 2.11
C LYS A 23 5.18 0.86 3.34
N THR A 24 5.63 -0.39 3.15
CA THR A 24 6.18 -1.21 4.24
C THR A 24 7.45 -0.61 4.83
N TRP A 25 8.30 -0.02 3.99
CA TRP A 25 9.61 0.49 4.38
C TRP A 25 9.65 1.99 4.68
N GLY A 26 8.52 2.71 4.54
CA GLY A 26 8.49 4.16 4.70
C GLY A 26 9.29 4.93 3.62
N LEU A 27 9.66 4.29 2.52
CA LEU A 27 10.52 4.84 1.46
C LEU A 27 9.76 5.58 0.36
N ALA A 28 8.61 6.18 0.68
CA ALA A 28 7.74 6.82 -0.30
C ALA A 28 8.43 7.90 -1.14
N GLY A 29 9.42 8.60 -0.58
CA GLY A 29 10.22 9.61 -1.27
C GLY A 29 11.18 9.06 -2.32
N LEU A 30 11.62 7.79 -2.22
CA LEU A 30 12.59 7.20 -3.16
C LEU A 30 11.99 6.79 -4.50
N ARG A 31 10.65 6.74 -4.59
CA ARG A 31 9.89 6.42 -5.82
C ARG A 31 10.31 5.10 -6.46
N ILE A 32 10.41 4.04 -5.67
CA ILE A 32 10.85 2.71 -6.14
C ILE A 32 9.72 1.67 -6.13
N GLY A 33 9.69 0.88 -7.20
CA GLY A 33 8.78 -0.23 -7.40
C GLY A 33 9.30 -1.15 -8.50
N TYR A 34 8.61 -2.26 -8.71
CA TYR A 34 8.97 -3.26 -9.71
C TYR A 34 7.70 -3.94 -10.24
N VAL A 35 7.85 -4.66 -11.34
CA VAL A 35 6.81 -5.45 -11.97
C VAL A 35 7.24 -6.91 -12.03
N LEU A 36 6.30 -7.82 -11.82
CA LEU A 36 6.46 -9.25 -12.12
C LEU A 36 5.49 -9.58 -13.26
N ALA A 37 6.01 -10.18 -14.34
CA ALA A 37 5.23 -10.59 -15.51
C ALA A 37 6.03 -11.66 -16.29
N GLU A 38 5.40 -12.24 -17.31
CA GLU A 38 6.10 -13.14 -18.23
C GLU A 38 7.30 -12.44 -18.92
N PRO A 39 8.39 -13.16 -19.23
CA PRO A 39 9.60 -12.57 -19.78
C PRO A 39 9.38 -11.70 -21.02
N GLU A 40 8.51 -12.14 -21.95
CA GLU A 40 8.18 -11.36 -23.15
C GLU A 40 7.48 -10.04 -22.81
N THR A 41 6.58 -10.05 -21.81
CA THR A 41 5.92 -8.83 -21.34
C THR A 41 6.91 -7.88 -20.68
N VAL A 42 7.83 -8.40 -19.86
CA VAL A 42 8.89 -7.58 -19.24
C VAL A 42 9.78 -6.95 -20.30
N ALA A 43 10.17 -7.69 -21.35
CA ALA A 43 10.97 -7.16 -22.45
C ALA A 43 10.26 -6.00 -23.16
N ARG A 44 8.97 -6.17 -23.50
CA ARG A 44 8.16 -5.10 -24.12
C ARG A 44 8.01 -3.88 -23.22
N LEU A 45 7.85 -4.06 -21.91
CA LEU A 45 7.81 -2.95 -20.95
C LEU A 45 9.16 -2.22 -20.87
N ALA A 46 10.28 -2.96 -20.95
CA ALA A 46 11.62 -2.39 -20.95
C ALA A 46 11.90 -1.55 -22.21
N GLU A 47 11.39 -1.96 -23.38
CA GLU A 47 11.49 -1.17 -24.62
C GLU A 47 10.79 0.20 -24.52
N ALA A 48 9.68 0.27 -23.77
CA ALA A 48 8.94 1.52 -23.53
C ALA A 48 9.49 2.34 -22.36
N GLN A 49 10.48 1.83 -21.63
CA GLN A 49 10.97 2.45 -20.41
C GLN A 49 11.89 3.64 -20.72
N PRO A 50 11.72 4.80 -20.03
CA PRO A 50 12.66 5.92 -20.17
C PRO A 50 14.09 5.53 -19.74
N LEU A 51 15.08 6.24 -20.28
CA LEU A 51 16.47 6.09 -19.86
C LEU A 51 16.64 6.50 -18.38
N TRP A 52 17.41 5.70 -17.63
CA TRP A 52 17.70 5.89 -16.20
C TRP A 52 16.44 6.18 -15.34
N PRO A 53 15.45 5.28 -15.36
CA PRO A 53 14.16 5.49 -14.72
C PRO A 53 14.22 5.36 -13.19
N VAL A 54 15.33 4.83 -12.66
CA VAL A 54 15.54 4.57 -11.24
C VAL A 54 16.87 5.17 -10.82
N SER A 55 16.86 5.95 -9.74
CA SER A 55 18.08 6.55 -9.17
C SER A 55 18.94 5.54 -8.42
N THR A 56 20.25 5.79 -8.34
CA THR A 56 21.19 4.97 -7.54
C THR A 56 20.73 4.73 -6.09
N PRO A 57 20.28 5.73 -5.30
CA PRO A 57 19.79 5.47 -3.95
C PRO A 57 18.51 4.62 -3.91
N ALA A 58 17.66 4.72 -4.94
CA ALA A 58 16.48 3.87 -5.05
C ALA A 58 16.84 2.41 -5.35
N LEU A 59 17.88 2.15 -6.16
CA LEU A 59 18.40 0.80 -6.40
C LEU A 59 19.04 0.20 -5.14
N ALA A 60 19.90 0.96 -4.45
CA ALA A 60 20.52 0.52 -3.21
C ALA A 60 19.47 0.18 -2.13
N ALA A 61 18.43 1.01 -2.02
CA ALA A 61 17.31 0.72 -1.12
C ALA A 61 16.53 -0.53 -1.55
N ALA A 62 16.35 -0.76 -2.86
CA ALA A 62 15.67 -1.95 -3.37
C ALA A 62 16.43 -3.22 -2.99
N GLU A 63 17.75 -3.25 -3.17
CA GLU A 63 18.61 -4.37 -2.79
C GLU A 63 18.50 -4.66 -1.28
N ALA A 64 18.66 -3.63 -0.45
CA ALA A 64 18.56 -3.76 1.01
C ALA A 64 17.19 -4.28 1.46
N CYS A 65 16.10 -3.85 0.82
CA CYS A 65 14.74 -4.30 1.14
C CYS A 65 14.48 -5.77 0.78
N MET A 66 15.34 -6.39 -0.03
CA MET A 66 15.20 -7.78 -0.48
C MET A 66 16.13 -8.76 0.27
N GLU A 67 16.95 -8.27 1.20
CA GLU A 67 17.76 -9.15 2.04
C GLU A 67 16.88 -10.05 2.91
N PRO A 68 17.31 -11.29 3.25
CA PRO A 68 16.50 -12.21 4.05
C PRO A 68 16.00 -11.61 5.37
N ARG A 69 16.87 -10.85 6.06
CA ARG A 69 16.49 -10.15 7.30
C ARG A 69 15.41 -9.10 7.04
N ALA A 70 15.53 -8.35 5.95
CA ALA A 70 14.56 -7.34 5.56
C ALA A 70 13.19 -7.97 5.25
N LEU A 71 13.16 -9.12 4.58
CA LEU A 71 11.92 -9.84 4.30
C LEU A 71 11.21 -10.30 5.58
N VAL A 72 11.96 -10.75 6.60
CA VAL A 72 11.41 -11.08 7.93
C VAL A 72 10.84 -9.84 8.60
N GLU A 73 11.58 -8.73 8.62
CA GLU A 73 11.11 -7.47 9.21
C GLU A 73 9.84 -6.95 8.52
N ALA A 74 9.76 -7.04 7.19
CA ALA A 74 8.57 -6.69 6.42
C ALA A 74 7.36 -7.57 6.77
N ALA A 75 7.58 -8.87 7.02
CA ALA A 75 6.53 -9.78 7.46
C ALA A 75 6.00 -9.40 8.84
N GLU A 76 6.90 -9.14 9.79
CA GLU A 76 6.55 -8.69 11.14
C GLU A 76 5.82 -7.33 11.13
N ALA A 77 6.26 -6.39 10.30
CA ALA A 77 5.60 -5.10 10.13
C ALA A 77 4.16 -5.26 9.63
N ALA A 78 3.92 -6.19 8.68
CA ALA A 78 2.58 -6.49 8.19
C ALA A 78 1.69 -7.12 9.26
N ASP A 79 2.25 -7.93 10.16
CA ASP A 79 1.51 -8.51 11.28
C ASP A 79 1.15 -7.44 12.32
N ARG A 80 2.08 -6.52 12.63
CA ARG A 80 1.81 -5.34 13.47
C ARG A 80 0.68 -4.48 12.90
N ILE A 81 0.73 -4.15 11.60
CA ILE A 81 -0.33 -3.40 10.90
C ILE A 81 -1.69 -4.10 11.03
N THR A 82 -1.71 -5.43 11.03
CA THR A 82 -2.96 -6.19 11.19
C THR A 82 -3.55 -6.00 12.58
N VAL A 83 -2.71 -5.99 13.63
CA VAL A 83 -3.12 -5.72 15.01
C VAL A 83 -3.60 -4.27 15.17
N ASP A 84 -2.81 -3.30 14.68
CA ASP A 84 -3.14 -1.88 14.78
C ASP A 84 -4.45 -1.55 14.06
N ARG A 85 -4.67 -2.15 12.88
CA ARG A 85 -5.93 -2.01 12.14
C ARG A 85 -7.09 -2.60 12.92
N ALA A 86 -6.93 -3.77 13.55
CA ALA A 86 -8.00 -4.37 14.36
C ALA A 86 -8.36 -3.48 15.56
N HIS A 87 -7.36 -2.89 16.22
CA HIS A 87 -7.57 -1.92 17.30
C HIS A 87 -8.33 -0.68 16.82
N LEU A 88 -7.91 -0.09 15.69
CA LEU A 88 -8.59 1.06 15.09
C LEU A 88 -10.05 0.74 14.72
N LEU A 89 -10.29 -0.43 14.11
CA LEU A 89 -11.63 -0.89 13.75
C LEU A 89 -12.53 -1.07 14.97
N ALA A 90 -12.01 -1.64 16.06
CA ALA A 90 -12.75 -1.79 17.30
C ALA A 90 -13.16 -0.44 17.89
N GLY A 91 -12.26 0.53 17.94
CA GLY A 91 -12.57 1.88 18.41
C GLY A 91 -13.56 2.64 17.51
N LEU A 92 -13.46 2.46 16.18
CA LEU A 92 -14.42 3.06 15.25
C LEU A 92 -15.83 2.46 15.38
N ALA A 93 -15.93 1.17 15.73
CA ALA A 93 -17.21 0.49 15.92
C ALA A 93 -18.01 1.01 17.14
N GLU A 94 -17.38 1.75 18.05
CA GLU A 94 -18.07 2.39 19.18
C GLU A 94 -18.96 3.58 18.75
N PHE A 95 -18.79 4.08 17.52
CA PHE A 95 -19.54 5.21 16.98
C PHE A 95 -20.61 4.74 15.98
N SER A 96 -21.88 4.88 16.34
CA SER A 96 -23.00 4.51 15.45
C SER A 96 -23.07 5.34 14.16
N GLU A 97 -22.47 6.52 14.15
CA GLU A 97 -22.39 7.41 12.98
C GLU A 97 -21.28 7.00 11.98
N VAL A 98 -20.38 6.08 12.36
CA VAL A 98 -19.26 5.61 11.51
C VAL A 98 -19.63 4.29 10.87
N GLU A 99 -19.75 4.28 9.54
CA GLU A 99 -19.84 3.03 8.77
C GLU A 99 -18.45 2.68 8.25
N VAL A 100 -17.88 1.57 8.72
CA VAL A 100 -16.62 1.04 8.17
C VAL A 100 -16.90 0.27 6.88
N VAL A 101 -16.17 0.58 5.82
CA VAL A 101 -16.17 -0.28 4.62
C VAL A 101 -15.30 -1.51 4.89
N GLU A 102 -15.93 -2.68 4.91
CA GLU A 102 -15.30 -3.94 5.27
C GLU A 102 -14.18 -4.40 4.31
N ALA A 103 -13.49 -5.47 4.69
CA ALA A 103 -12.39 -6.10 3.95
C ALA A 103 -11.09 -5.27 3.83
N ALA A 104 -10.87 -4.27 4.70
CA ALA A 104 -9.58 -3.58 4.77
C ALA A 104 -8.43 -4.56 5.11
N ARG A 105 -7.46 -4.69 4.20
CA ARG A 105 -6.23 -5.48 4.36
C ARG A 105 -4.95 -4.65 4.35
N GLY A 106 -5.03 -3.40 3.90
CA GLY A 106 -3.92 -2.45 3.88
C GLY A 106 -3.69 -1.71 5.20
N PRO A 107 -2.70 -0.80 5.25
CA PRO A 107 -2.39 0.03 6.42
C PRO A 107 -3.31 1.26 6.54
N PHE A 108 -4.57 1.13 6.10
CA PHE A 108 -5.59 2.18 6.19
C PHE A 108 -6.97 1.52 6.22
N VAL A 109 -7.95 2.26 6.72
CA VAL A 109 -9.37 1.88 6.70
C VAL A 109 -10.16 2.94 5.94
N LEU A 110 -11.20 2.51 5.22
CA LEU A 110 -12.14 3.41 4.60
C LEU A 110 -13.41 3.45 5.46
N VAL A 111 -13.87 4.65 5.77
CA VAL A 111 -15.11 4.87 6.53
C VAL A 111 -16.02 5.83 5.78
N ARG A 112 -17.32 5.65 5.96
CA ARG A 112 -18.38 6.55 5.53
C ARG A 112 -18.99 7.22 6.75
N LEU A 113 -19.33 8.49 6.57
CA LEU A 113 -19.91 9.34 7.61
C LEU A 113 -20.65 10.49 6.93
N GLU A 114 -21.87 10.81 7.35
CA GLU A 114 -22.66 11.89 6.72
C GLU A 114 -21.94 13.24 6.80
N ARG A 115 -21.32 13.52 7.95
CA ARG A 115 -20.59 14.77 8.24
C ARG A 115 -19.07 14.63 8.05
N ALA A 116 -18.62 13.77 7.13
CA ALA A 116 -17.20 13.47 6.92
C ALA A 116 -16.31 14.72 6.69
N ALA A 117 -16.82 15.72 5.96
CA ALA A 117 -16.09 16.96 5.70
C ALA A 117 -15.82 17.77 6.98
N GLU A 118 -16.83 17.91 7.85
CA GLU A 118 -16.73 18.61 9.13
C GLU A 118 -15.81 17.87 10.11
N VAL A 119 -15.98 16.54 10.21
CA VAL A 119 -15.14 15.69 11.06
C VAL A 119 -13.67 15.79 10.63
N ARG A 120 -13.39 15.73 9.32
CA ARG A 120 -12.04 15.91 8.79
C ARG A 120 -11.44 17.26 9.16
N GLU A 121 -12.21 18.34 9.04
CA GLU A 121 -11.72 19.68 9.39
C GLU A 121 -11.43 19.79 10.89
N ARG A 122 -12.27 19.20 11.74
CA ARG A 122 -12.03 19.11 13.17
C ARG A 122 -10.78 18.29 13.50
N LEU A 123 -10.59 17.13 12.85
CA LEU A 123 -9.36 16.33 12.98
C LEU A 123 -8.12 17.15 12.61
N ARG A 124 -8.19 17.93 11.53
CA ARG A 124 -7.09 18.81 11.10
C ARG A 124 -6.74 19.84 12.16
N LEU A 125 -7.74 20.48 12.78
CA LEU A 125 -7.53 21.43 13.88
C LEU A 125 -6.90 20.76 15.13
N LEU A 126 -7.12 19.46 15.31
CA LEU A 126 -6.51 18.65 16.36
C LEU A 126 -5.14 18.06 15.96
N GLY A 127 -4.62 18.38 14.76
CA GLY A 127 -3.31 17.90 14.28
C GLY A 127 -3.34 16.57 13.53
N PHE A 128 -4.53 16.03 13.24
CA PHE A 128 -4.71 14.78 12.50
C PHE A 128 -5.10 15.04 11.04
N ALA A 129 -4.31 14.51 10.10
CA ALA A 129 -4.63 14.59 8.68
C ALA A 129 -5.34 13.32 8.21
N ALA A 130 -6.58 13.45 7.74
CA ALA A 130 -7.34 12.38 7.10
C ALA A 130 -7.51 12.62 5.59
N ARG A 131 -7.44 11.54 4.81
CA ARG A 131 -7.63 11.58 3.36
C ARG A 131 -9.12 11.60 3.02
N ARG A 132 -9.49 12.46 2.07
CA ARG A 132 -10.82 12.51 1.47
C ARG A 132 -11.04 11.32 0.54
N GLY A 133 -12.17 10.61 0.72
CA GLY A 133 -12.65 9.55 -0.16
C GLY A 133 -13.69 10.02 -1.18
N ASP A 134 -14.33 11.16 -0.95
CA ASP A 134 -15.39 11.76 -1.78
C ASP A 134 -14.89 12.42 -3.07
N THR A 135 -13.57 12.41 -3.29
CA THR A 135 -12.95 12.93 -4.52
C THR A 135 -12.69 11.86 -5.57
N PHE A 136 -13.02 10.60 -5.28
CA PHE A 136 -12.87 9.50 -6.22
C PHE A 136 -14.20 9.25 -6.94
N PRO A 137 -14.21 9.07 -8.27
CA PRO A 137 -15.42 8.67 -8.99
C PRO A 137 -15.76 7.22 -8.60
N GLY A 138 -16.89 7.03 -7.90
CA GLY A 138 -17.38 5.73 -7.43
C GLY A 138 -18.42 5.86 -6.34
#